data_AF-A0A2A3JRY4-F1
#
_entry.id   AF-A0A2A3JRY4-F1
#
_cell.length_a   1.000
_cell.length_b   1.000
_cell.length_c   1.000
_cell.angle_alpha   90.00
_cell.angle_beta   90.00
_cell.angle_gamma   90.00
#
_symmetry.space_group_name_H-M   'P 1'
#
loop_
_entity.id
_entity.type
_entity.pdbx_description
1 polymer ?
#
loop_
_entity_poly.entity_id
_entity_poly.type
_entity_poly.pdbx_seq_one_letter_code
_entity_poly.pdbx_strand_id
1 'polypeptide(L)'
;MSLNTFGHLFRVTTWGESHGPALGATVDGCPPGVPIDEAALQQWLDLRKPGQNKYTTQRREPDAVKILSGVFEGQTTGTPVQLMIENTDQRSKDYSEIAAKFRPGHADITYFQKYGLRDFRGGGRSSARETA
;
A
#
# COMPACT_ATOMS: atom_id res chain seq x y z
N MET A 1 12.06 -6.26 -7.04
CA MET A 1 12.61 -5.17 -6.20
C MET A 1 13.23 -5.80 -4.96
N SER A 2 14.46 -5.46 -4.59
CA SER A 2 15.10 -6.00 -3.37
C SER A 2 15.04 -5.07 -2.16
N LEU A 3 14.48 -3.86 -2.31
CA LEU A 3 14.38 -2.85 -1.25
C LEU A 3 12.94 -2.35 -1.17
N ASN A 4 12.43 -2.25 0.06
CA ASN A 4 11.12 -1.68 0.39
C ASN A 4 11.20 -0.51 1.37
N THR A 5 12.42 -0.05 1.69
CA THR A 5 12.67 1.07 2.59
C THR A 5 13.32 2.21 1.82
N PHE A 6 12.79 3.41 2.02
CA PHE A 6 13.27 4.65 1.41
C PHE A 6 13.74 5.62 2.50
N GLY A 7 14.81 6.37 2.25
CA GLY A 7 15.36 7.36 3.18
C GLY A 7 16.51 6.84 4.06
N HIS A 8 17.06 7.75 4.88
CA HIS A 8 18.25 7.49 5.71
C HIS A 8 18.04 7.74 7.19
N LEU A 9 17.63 8.94 7.60
CA LEU A 9 17.28 9.24 8.99
C LEU A 9 15.77 9.11 9.18
N PHE A 10 15.03 9.84 8.35
CA PHE A 10 13.61 9.62 8.14
C PHE A 10 13.44 8.50 7.12
N ARG A 11 12.84 7.38 7.54
CA ARG A 11 12.71 6.18 6.70
C ARG A 11 11.25 5.77 6.56
N VAL A 12 10.87 5.37 5.36
CA VAL A 12 9.54 4.82 5.07
C VAL A 12 9.71 3.42 4.53
N THR A 13 9.11 2.43 5.18
CA THR A 13 9.13 1.03 4.77
C THR A 13 7.74 0.55 4.42
N THR A 14 7.50 0.12 3.18
CA THR A 14 6.17 -0.32 2.72
C THR A 14 6.02 -1.84 2.74
N TRP A 15 4.82 -2.30 3.07
CA TRP A 15 4.47 -3.72 3.16
C TRP A 15 3.05 -4.00 2.66
N GLY A 16 2.78 -5.28 2.37
CA GLY A 16 1.49 -5.76 1.89
C GLY A 16 1.39 -5.90 0.38
N GLU A 17 0.34 -6.58 -0.05
CA GLU A 17 0.02 -6.86 -1.44
C GLU A 17 -1.40 -6.41 -1.79
N SER A 18 -1.63 -6.10 -3.06
CA SER A 18 -2.94 -5.64 -3.55
C SER A 18 -4.15 -6.55 -3.31
N HIS A 19 -3.92 -7.84 -3.02
CA HIS A 19 -4.97 -8.83 -2.72
C HIS A 19 -4.72 -9.54 -1.37
N GLY A 20 -3.81 -8.98 -0.56
CA GLY A 20 -3.69 -9.32 0.84
C GLY A 20 -4.77 -8.62 1.67
N PRO A 21 -4.92 -8.95 2.96
CA PRO A 21 -5.95 -8.36 3.81
C PRO A 21 -5.76 -6.85 4.04
N ALA A 22 -4.52 -6.39 3.98
CA ALA A 22 -4.14 -4.99 4.19
C ALA A 22 -2.80 -4.70 3.53
N LEU A 23 -2.48 -3.42 3.44
CA LEU A 23 -1.15 -2.90 3.19
C LEU A 23 -0.83 -1.80 4.19
N GLY A 24 0.41 -1.32 4.19
CA GLY A 24 0.76 -0.19 5.01
C GLY A 24 2.21 0.22 4.91
N ALA A 25 2.58 1.12 5.82
CA ALA A 25 3.92 1.67 5.88
C ALA A 25 4.36 1.89 7.33
N THR A 26 5.63 1.62 7.59
CA THR A 26 6.31 2.03 8.82
C THR A 26 7.11 3.28 8.53
N VAL A 27 6.84 4.35 9.28
CA VAL A 27 7.62 5.59 9.25
C VAL A 27 8.51 5.65 10.49
N ASP A 28 9.82 5.60 10.27
CA ASP A 28 10.84 5.66 11.33
C ASP A 28 11.64 6.97 11.25
N GLY A 29 12.18 7.41 12.38
CA GLY A 29 12.96 8.65 12.48
C GLY A 29 12.12 9.94 12.49
N CYS A 30 10.82 9.84 12.74
CA CYS A 30 9.99 11.01 13.02
C CYS A 30 10.31 11.54 14.44
N PRO A 31 10.64 12.83 14.64
CA PRO A 31 10.86 13.37 15.97
C PRO A 31 9.56 13.34 16.81
N PRO A 32 9.65 13.32 18.15
CA PRO A 32 8.47 13.43 19.01
C PRO A 32 7.83 14.83 18.94
N GLY A 33 6.54 14.91 19.26
CA GLY A 33 5.79 16.17 19.36
C GLY A 33 5.26 16.72 18.04
N VAL A 34 5.31 15.96 16.95
CA VAL A 34 4.69 16.34 15.67
C VAL A 34 3.20 16.03 15.74
N PRO A 35 2.31 17.02 15.55
CA PRO A 35 0.86 16.78 15.54
C PRO A 35 0.47 15.89 14.35
N ILE A 36 -0.20 14.78 14.62
CA ILE A 36 -0.69 13.87 13.60
C ILE A 36 -1.86 13.02 14.12
N ASP A 37 -2.85 12.82 13.27
CA ASP A 37 -3.97 11.89 13.45
C ASP A 37 -4.36 11.28 12.09
N GLU A 38 -5.31 10.33 12.10
CA GLU A 38 -5.80 9.71 10.86
C GLU A 38 -6.43 10.74 9.91
N ALA A 39 -7.10 11.77 10.41
CA ALA A 39 -7.76 12.78 9.59
C ALA A 39 -6.75 13.61 8.79
N ALA A 40 -5.62 13.96 9.40
CA ALA A 40 -4.52 14.68 8.75
C ALA A 40 -3.89 13.86 7.61
N LEU A 41 -3.89 12.53 7.70
CA LEU A 41 -3.43 11.64 6.64
C LEU A 41 -4.51 11.39 5.58
N GLN A 42 -5.77 11.27 5.99
CA GLN A 42 -6.88 10.89 5.12
C GLN A 42 -7.08 11.84 3.94
N GLN A 43 -6.84 13.14 4.12
CA GLN A 43 -6.92 14.13 3.03
C GLN A 43 -6.02 13.76 1.83
N TRP A 44 -4.83 13.21 2.09
CA TRP A 44 -3.87 12.83 1.05
C TRP A 44 -4.30 11.53 0.36
N LEU A 45 -4.85 10.60 1.14
CA LEU A 45 -5.42 9.36 0.62
C LEU A 45 -6.65 9.64 -0.25
N ASP A 46 -7.48 10.61 0.13
CA ASP A 46 -8.65 11.02 -0.66
C ASP A 46 -8.30 11.67 -1.99
N LEU A 47 -7.19 12.41 -2.05
CA LEU A 47 -6.67 12.96 -3.31
C LEU A 47 -6.11 11.86 -4.22
N ARG A 48 -5.51 10.83 -3.63
CA ARG A 48 -4.90 9.71 -4.36
C ARG A 48 -5.93 8.67 -4.80
N LYS A 49 -7.01 8.46 -4.04
CA LYS A 49 -7.92 7.33 -4.24
C LYS A 49 -8.46 7.29 -5.68
N PRO A 50 -8.53 6.11 -6.29
CA PRO A 50 -9.12 5.97 -7.62
C PRO A 50 -10.64 6.16 -7.56
N GLY A 51 -11.29 6.25 -8.73
CA GLY A 51 -12.74 6.39 -8.82
C GLY A 51 -13.23 7.85 -8.80
N GLN A 52 -12.31 8.82 -8.77
CA GLN A 52 -12.60 10.25 -8.87
C GLN A 52 -13.10 10.67 -10.26
N ASN A 53 -12.88 9.84 -11.29
CA ASN A 53 -13.39 10.07 -12.63
C ASN A 53 -13.80 8.76 -13.33
N LYS A 54 -14.60 8.89 -14.40
CA LYS A 54 -15.14 7.76 -15.18
C LYS A 54 -14.09 6.89 -15.89
N TYR A 55 -12.83 7.31 -15.94
CA TYR A 55 -11.73 6.62 -16.63
C TYR A 55 -10.82 5.85 -15.66
N THR A 56 -11.02 6.01 -14.35
CA THR A 56 -10.27 5.29 -13.31
C THR A 56 -10.99 4.02 -12.89
N THR A 57 -10.30 3.14 -12.15
CA THR A 57 -10.89 1.89 -11.66
C THR A 57 -12.17 2.15 -10.87
N GLN A 58 -13.16 1.27 -11.04
CA GLN A 58 -14.43 1.33 -10.31
C GLN A 58 -14.33 0.81 -8.87
N ARG A 59 -13.15 0.30 -8.46
CA ARG A 59 -12.93 -0.12 -7.08
C ARG A 59 -13.19 1.05 -6.14
N ARG A 60 -14.04 0.80 -5.14
CA ARG A 60 -14.33 1.75 -4.06
C ARG A 60 -13.68 1.24 -2.79
N GLU A 61 -12.39 1.49 -2.68
CA GLU A 61 -11.68 1.29 -1.41
C GLU A 61 -11.76 2.62 -0.63
N PRO A 62 -12.21 2.60 0.63
CA PRO A 62 -12.31 3.81 1.44
C PRO A 62 -10.94 4.40 1.77
N ASP A 63 -9.88 3.58 1.66
CA ASP A 63 -8.51 3.95 2.03
C ASP A 63 -8.43 4.59 3.41
N ALA A 64 -9.17 4.01 4.36
CA ALA A 64 -9.18 4.43 5.74
C ALA A 64 -7.86 3.98 6.39
N VAL A 65 -6.99 4.94 6.67
CA VAL A 65 -5.74 4.68 7.39
C VAL A 65 -6.00 4.51 8.88
N LYS A 66 -5.29 3.57 9.49
CA LYS A 66 -5.22 3.36 10.93
C LYS A 66 -3.79 3.58 11.38
N ILE A 67 -3.60 4.39 12.43
CA ILE A 67 -2.30 4.53 13.10
C ILE A 67 -2.24 3.46 14.20
N LEU A 68 -1.28 2.53 14.09
CA LEU A 68 -1.15 1.40 15.01
C LEU A 68 -0.10 1.62 16.10
N SER A 69 0.84 2.54 15.89
CA SER A 69 1.91 2.86 16.86
C SER A 69 2.50 4.25 16.59
N GLY A 70 3.39 4.71 17.48
CA GLY A 70 4.21 5.91 17.25
C GLY A 70 3.50 7.24 17.49
N VAL A 71 2.23 7.20 17.93
CA VAL A 71 1.40 8.36 18.22
C VAL A 71 0.70 8.18 19.56
N PHE A 72 0.69 9.24 20.37
CA PHE A 72 -0.02 9.32 21.64
C PHE A 72 -0.60 10.73 21.79
N GLU A 73 -1.87 10.85 22.17
CA GLU A 73 -2.57 12.14 22.32
C GLU A 73 -2.42 13.08 21.10
N GLY A 74 -2.53 12.52 19.89
CA GLY A 74 -2.45 13.28 18.63
C GLY A 74 -1.05 13.78 18.26
N GLN A 75 -0.01 13.27 18.92
CA GLN A 75 1.38 13.66 18.66
C GLN A 75 2.29 12.45 18.51
N THR A 76 3.31 12.57 17.67
CA THR A 76 4.33 11.53 17.52
C THR A 76 5.13 11.35 18.82
N THR A 77 5.50 10.11 19.11
CA THR A 77 6.26 9.75 20.32
C THR A 77 7.77 9.67 20.09
N GLY A 78 8.22 9.80 18.84
CA GLY A 78 9.60 9.55 18.44
C GLY A 78 9.91 8.07 18.13
N THR A 79 8.95 7.18 18.34
CA THR A 79 9.05 5.77 17.94
C THR A 79 8.44 5.54 16.55
N PRO A 80 8.69 4.39 15.90
CA PRO A 80 8.14 4.14 14.57
C PRO A 80 6.61 4.24 14.53
N VAL A 81 6.11 5.01 13.56
CA VAL A 81 4.69 5.19 13.29
C VAL A 81 4.25 4.11 12.31
N GLN A 82 3.43 3.17 12.78
CA GLN A 82 2.84 2.16 11.90
C GLN A 82 1.52 2.63 11.33
N LEU A 83 1.40 2.53 10.01
CA LEU A 83 0.20 2.84 9.25
C LEU A 83 -0.33 1.56 8.60
N MET A 84 -1.65 1.38 8.62
CA MET A 84 -2.33 0.27 7.96
C MET A 84 -3.57 0.75 7.22
N ILE A 85 -3.79 0.23 6.03
CA ILE A 85 -5.00 0.40 5.23
C ILE A 85 -5.55 -0.98 4.88
N GLU A 86 -6.82 -1.22 5.16
CA GLU A 86 -7.49 -2.48 4.85
C GLU A 86 -7.90 -2.54 3.37
N ASN A 87 -7.76 -3.73 2.76
CA ASN A 87 -8.27 -3.97 1.40
C ASN A 87 -9.68 -4.57 1.49
N THR A 88 -10.70 -3.80 1.08
CA THR A 88 -12.11 -4.19 1.24
C THR A 88 -12.79 -4.71 -0.02
N ASP A 89 -12.29 -4.39 -1.22
CA ASP A 89 -12.91 -4.74 -2.52
C ASP A 89 -11.96 -5.57 -3.40
N GLN A 90 -11.38 -6.62 -2.81
CA GLN A 90 -10.49 -7.54 -3.52
C GLN A 90 -11.26 -8.54 -4.39
N ARG A 91 -11.42 -8.24 -5.68
CA ARG A 91 -12.10 -9.12 -6.64
C ARG A 91 -11.13 -10.14 -7.25
N SER A 92 -10.78 -11.16 -6.46
CA SER A 92 -9.83 -12.20 -6.91
C SER A 92 -10.37 -13.08 -8.05
N LYS A 93 -11.71 -13.16 -8.24
CA LYS A 93 -12.36 -14.04 -9.23
C LYS A 93 -12.10 -13.61 -10.68
N ASP A 94 -11.84 -12.33 -10.92
CA ASP A 94 -11.64 -11.78 -12.28
C ASP A 94 -10.27 -12.15 -12.89
N TYR A 95 -9.39 -12.82 -12.13
CA TYR A 95 -7.99 -13.07 -12.50
C TYR A 95 -7.65 -14.54 -12.78
N SER A 96 -8.64 -15.45 -12.79
CA SER A 96 -8.41 -16.90 -12.99
C SER A 96 -7.76 -17.21 -14.35
N GLU A 97 -8.15 -16.51 -15.42
CA GLU A 97 -7.52 -16.68 -16.74
C GLU A 97 -6.10 -16.13 -16.84
N ILE A 98 -5.72 -15.21 -15.94
CA ILE A 98 -4.40 -14.58 -15.90
C ILE A 98 -3.39 -15.48 -15.15
N ALA A 99 -3.87 -16.47 -14.40
CA ALA A 99 -3.02 -17.45 -13.74
C ALA A 99 -2.08 -18.18 -14.72
N ALA A 100 -2.52 -18.40 -15.97
CA ALA A 100 -1.76 -19.10 -17.01
C ALA A 100 -1.04 -18.16 -18.01
N LYS A 101 -1.17 -16.84 -17.89
CA LYS A 101 -0.67 -15.87 -18.89
C LYS A 101 0.20 -14.80 -18.24
N PHE A 102 1.24 -14.32 -18.94
CA PHE A 102 1.99 -13.12 -18.56
C PHE A 102 1.44 -11.92 -19.31
N ARG A 103 1.01 -10.86 -18.61
CA ARG A 103 0.41 -9.69 -19.25
C ARG A 103 1.50 -8.79 -19.85
N PRO A 104 1.41 -8.41 -21.13
CA PRO A 104 2.33 -7.44 -21.73
C PRO A 104 2.36 -6.12 -20.94
N GLY A 105 3.55 -5.58 -20.69
CA GLY A 105 3.74 -4.34 -19.93
C GLY A 105 3.62 -4.46 -18.41
N HIS A 106 3.27 -5.63 -17.87
CA HIS A 106 3.23 -5.87 -16.43
C HIS A 106 4.50 -6.59 -15.94
N ALA A 107 4.73 -6.52 -14.62
CA ALA A 107 5.88 -7.15 -13.98
C ALA A 107 5.77 -8.68 -13.84
N ASP A 108 4.76 -9.32 -14.44
CA ASP A 108 4.42 -10.72 -14.20
C ASP A 108 5.60 -11.68 -14.52
N ILE A 109 6.18 -11.54 -15.72
CA ILE A 109 7.26 -12.42 -16.19
C ILE A 109 8.57 -12.15 -15.43
N THR A 110 8.88 -10.88 -15.16
CA THR A 110 10.11 -10.50 -14.47
C THR A 110 10.09 -10.92 -13.01
N TYR A 111 8.94 -10.84 -12.33
CA TYR A 111 8.77 -11.40 -10.98
C TYR A 111 8.91 -12.93 -10.98
N PHE A 112 8.26 -13.61 -11.92
CA PHE A 112 8.33 -15.08 -11.99
C PHE A 112 9.76 -15.57 -12.27
N GLN A 113 10.45 -14.96 -13.23
CA GLN A 113 11.84 -15.32 -13.53
C GLN A 113 12.80 -15.01 -12.38
N LYS A 114 12.58 -13.92 -11.64
CA LYS A 114 13.45 -13.53 -10.53
C LYS A 114 13.25 -14.36 -9.26
N TYR A 115 12.00 -14.65 -8.91
CA TYR A 115 11.64 -15.24 -7.61
C TYR A 115 11.05 -16.65 -7.69
N GLY A 116 10.73 -17.15 -8.90
CA GLY A 116 10.06 -18.44 -9.10
C GLY A 116 8.59 -18.47 -8.66
N LEU A 117 8.09 -17.40 -8.03
CA LEU A 117 6.73 -17.28 -7.50
C LEU A 117 6.09 -15.97 -7.97
N ARG A 118 4.82 -16.05 -8.36
CA ARG A 118 4.02 -14.90 -8.82
C ARG A 118 2.62 -14.97 -8.22
N ASP A 119 2.20 -13.92 -7.53
CA ASP A 119 0.79 -13.73 -7.18
C ASP A 119 0.02 -13.20 -8.39
N PHE A 120 -0.71 -14.09 -9.06
CA PHE A 120 -1.49 -13.78 -10.26
C PHE A 120 -2.82 -13.08 -9.96
N ARG A 121 -3.25 -13.01 -8.69
CA ARG A 121 -4.54 -12.40 -8.31
C ARG A 121 -4.58 -10.89 -8.54
N GLY A 122 -3.46 -10.29 -8.95
CA GLY A 122 -3.36 -8.87 -9.28
C GLY A 122 -1.95 -8.51 -9.73
N GLY A 123 -1.43 -7.37 -9.27
CA GLY A 123 -0.03 -7.00 -9.47
C GLY A 123 0.90 -7.43 -8.31
N GLY A 124 0.35 -8.12 -7.29
CA GLY A 124 1.07 -8.34 -6.03
C GLY A 124 1.58 -7.03 -5.46
N ARG A 125 2.88 -6.99 -5.14
CA ARG A 125 3.64 -5.79 -4.71
C ARG A 125 3.87 -4.77 -5.83
N SER A 126 3.87 -5.18 -7.10
CA SER A 126 4.04 -4.25 -8.24
C SER A 126 2.77 -3.49 -8.61
N SER A 127 1.69 -3.68 -7.85
CA SER A 127 0.43 -2.99 -8.06
C SER A 127 0.52 -1.52 -7.65
N ALA A 128 -0.26 -0.68 -8.34
CA ALA A 128 -0.48 0.71 -7.93
C ALA A 128 -1.10 0.84 -6.52
N ARG A 129 -1.58 -0.25 -5.92
CA ARG A 129 -2.01 -0.25 -4.51
C ARG A 129 -0.92 0.21 -3.56
N GLU A 130 0.35 -0.05 -3.87
CA GLU A 130 1.49 0.37 -3.05
C GLU A 130 1.64 1.90 -2.91
N THR A 131 0.96 2.66 -3.76
CA THR A 131 0.94 4.13 -3.68
C THR A 131 0.02 4.68 -2.60
N ALA A 132 -0.86 3.85 -2.01
CA ALA A 132 -1.74 4.20 -0.90
C ALA A 132 -0.95 4.14 0.42
#